data_AF-A0A6P4EBD7-F1
#
_entry.id   AF-A0A6P4EBD7-F1
#
_cell.length_a   1.000
_cell.length_b   1.000
_cell.length_c   1.000
_cell.angle_alpha   90.00
_cell.angle_beta   90.00
_cell.angle_gamma   90.00
#
_symmetry.space_group_name_H-M   'P 1'
#
loop_
_entity.id
_entity.type
_entity.pdbx_description
1 polymer ?
#
loop_
_entity_poly.entity_id
_entity_poly.type
_entity_poly.pdbx_seq_one_letter_code
_entity_poly.pdbx_strand_id
1 'polypeptide(L)'
;DLRRIRSAIKVARHVLEHTGHVMLVGDAAADFANAMGFQNESLNTPESTKKWREWRDTKNCQPNYWRNVFPDPKSSCGPYEPLPSWDADANRDVETEIGPDNHDTITMVAIDEESNIHVGTSTNGLRYTIPGRVGDAPIPGASSYADNEVGAAVTSGDGDILMRFLPALLAVEAMRAGKTPAEAVELVLERIRKRVGSFDAAVIAVDRLGTYAVSCRGLKSYESRFSYMISSPAHPDHPTRKETIVCTQEVENTNSEIYRKVVW
;
A
#
# COMPACT_ATOMS: atom_id res chain seq x y z
N ASP A 1 -12.34 -5.11 5.51
CA ASP A 1 -12.74 -5.51 4.14
C ASP A 1 -14.12 -4.94 3.84
N LEU A 2 -14.32 -4.30 2.68
CA LEU A 2 -15.61 -3.78 2.21
C LEU A 2 -15.97 -4.56 0.95
N ARG A 3 -17.05 -5.33 1.00
CA ARG A 3 -17.44 -6.22 -0.09
C ARG A 3 -18.59 -5.64 -0.90
N ARG A 4 -18.64 -6.02 -2.19
CA ARG A 4 -19.73 -5.73 -3.13
C ARG A 4 -19.92 -4.26 -3.51
N ILE A 5 -19.05 -3.36 -3.08
CA ILE A 5 -19.11 -1.94 -3.43
C ILE A 5 -17.85 -1.56 -4.22
N ARG A 6 -18.02 -1.22 -5.51
CA ARG A 6 -16.89 -0.93 -6.40
C ARG A 6 -16.13 0.35 -6.04
N SER A 7 -16.83 1.38 -5.59
CA SER A 7 -16.25 2.70 -5.31
C SER A 7 -15.87 2.86 -3.83
N ALA A 8 -14.95 2.04 -3.33
CA ALA A 8 -14.56 2.03 -1.92
C ALA A 8 -14.11 3.42 -1.40
N ILE A 9 -13.32 4.17 -2.17
CA ILE A 9 -12.87 5.52 -1.78
C ILE A 9 -14.02 6.52 -1.64
N LYS A 10 -15.09 6.37 -2.43
CA LYS A 10 -16.30 7.20 -2.29
C LYS A 10 -17.05 6.85 -1.01
N VAL A 11 -17.13 5.58 -0.64
CA VAL A 11 -17.71 5.17 0.65
C VAL A 11 -16.89 5.74 1.81
N ALA A 12 -15.55 5.69 1.74
CA ALA A 12 -14.69 6.30 2.75
C ALA A 12 -14.95 7.81 2.90
N ARG A 13 -15.15 8.52 1.79
CA ARG A 13 -15.56 9.92 1.81
C ARG A 13 -16.93 10.13 2.48
N HIS A 14 -17.91 9.27 2.21
CA HIS A 14 -19.20 9.34 2.90
C HIS A 14 -19.09 9.04 4.41
N VAL A 15 -18.17 8.16 4.83
CA VAL A 15 -17.90 7.95 6.27
C VAL A 15 -17.43 9.25 6.91
N LEU A 16 -16.49 9.95 6.26
CA LEU A 16 -15.98 11.25 6.70
C LEU A 16 -17.07 12.33 6.75
N GLU A 17 -17.92 12.42 5.73
CA GLU A 17 -18.90 13.50 5.57
C GLU A 17 -20.22 13.28 6.33
N HIS A 18 -20.56 12.04 6.67
CA HIS A 18 -21.89 11.68 7.18
C HIS A 18 -21.88 10.90 8.49
N THR A 19 -20.74 10.74 9.15
CA THR A 19 -20.65 10.07 10.46
C THR A 19 -19.71 10.82 11.40
N GLY A 20 -19.83 10.56 12.71
CA GLY A 20 -18.82 10.97 13.70
C GLY A 20 -17.66 9.98 13.84
N HIS A 21 -17.58 8.97 12.97
CA HIS A 21 -16.56 7.93 12.98
C HIS A 21 -15.58 8.15 11.83
N VAL A 22 -14.39 7.56 11.96
CA VAL A 22 -13.32 7.68 10.96
C VAL A 22 -13.19 6.41 10.10
N MET A 23 -13.67 5.27 10.60
CA MET A 23 -13.48 3.97 9.96
C MET A 23 -14.67 3.04 10.21
N LEU A 24 -15.17 2.43 9.14
CA LEU A 24 -16.14 1.32 9.18
C LEU A 24 -15.55 0.14 8.43
N VAL A 25 -15.83 -1.09 8.90
CA VAL A 25 -15.28 -2.32 8.31
C VAL A 25 -16.34 -3.42 8.20
N GLY A 26 -16.07 -4.40 7.33
CA GLY A 26 -16.86 -5.61 7.21
C GLY A 26 -18.23 -5.37 6.59
N ASP A 27 -19.18 -6.25 6.90
CA ASP A 27 -20.53 -6.19 6.34
C ASP A 27 -21.27 -4.91 6.77
N ALA A 28 -21.05 -4.41 7.99
CA ALA A 28 -21.65 -3.17 8.47
C ALA A 28 -21.21 -1.93 7.66
N ALA A 29 -19.99 -1.94 7.10
CA ALA A 29 -19.56 -0.89 6.17
C ALA A 29 -20.30 -0.98 4.83
N ALA A 30 -20.65 -2.19 4.37
CA ALA A 30 -21.46 -2.37 3.18
C ALA A 30 -22.92 -1.93 3.43
N ASP A 31 -23.48 -2.21 4.60
CA ASP A 31 -24.82 -1.75 4.98
C ASP A 31 -24.89 -0.22 5.02
N PHE A 32 -23.88 0.43 5.59
CA PHE A 32 -23.71 1.88 5.53
C PHE A 32 -23.65 2.38 4.08
N ALA A 33 -22.82 1.78 3.23
CA ALA A 33 -22.71 2.17 1.83
C ALA A 33 -24.07 2.07 1.10
N ASN A 34 -24.82 0.99 1.33
CA ASN A 34 -26.16 0.84 0.76
C ASN A 34 -27.13 1.92 1.25
N ALA A 35 -27.10 2.27 2.55
CA ALA A 35 -27.89 3.36 3.10
C ALA A 35 -27.53 4.73 2.50
N MET A 36 -26.27 4.91 2.07
CA MET A 36 -25.78 6.09 1.36
C MET A 36 -26.06 6.06 -0.16
N GLY A 37 -26.76 5.04 -0.67
CA GLY A 37 -27.17 4.93 -2.07
C GLY A 37 -26.18 4.21 -2.99
N PHE A 38 -25.07 3.69 -2.47
CA PHE A 38 -24.17 2.84 -3.26
C PHE A 38 -24.85 1.51 -3.58
N GLN A 39 -24.59 0.98 -4.77
CA GLN A 39 -25.20 -0.26 -5.23
C GLN A 39 -24.29 -1.45 -4.92
N ASN A 40 -24.88 -2.52 -4.39
CA ASN A 40 -24.22 -3.82 -4.28
C ASN A 40 -24.09 -4.46 -5.66
N GLU A 41 -22.87 -4.83 -6.04
CA GLU A 41 -22.58 -5.57 -7.26
C GLU A 41 -21.49 -6.64 -7.05
N SER A 42 -21.41 -7.61 -7.96
CA SER A 42 -20.28 -8.54 -7.98
C SER A 42 -19.04 -7.82 -8.47
N LEU A 43 -17.99 -7.82 -7.65
CA LEU A 43 -16.67 -7.32 -8.05
C LEU A 43 -15.82 -8.39 -8.73
N ASN A 44 -16.28 -9.64 -8.75
CA ASN A 44 -15.60 -10.74 -9.41
C ASN A 44 -15.76 -10.62 -10.92
N THR A 45 -14.63 -10.72 -11.62
CA THR A 45 -14.55 -10.85 -13.07
C THR A 45 -14.36 -12.32 -13.46
N PRO A 46 -14.61 -12.70 -14.72
CA PRO A 46 -14.29 -14.04 -15.21
C PRO A 46 -12.82 -14.42 -14.97
N GLU A 47 -11.89 -13.47 -15.15
CA GLU A 47 -10.46 -13.66 -14.98
C GLU A 47 -10.08 -13.89 -13.51
N SER A 48 -10.58 -13.06 -12.60
CA SER A 48 -10.31 -13.21 -11.16
C SER A 48 -10.92 -14.50 -10.61
N THR A 49 -12.11 -14.87 -11.09
CA THR A 49 -12.76 -16.14 -10.74
C THR A 49 -11.94 -17.33 -11.23
N LYS A 50 -11.41 -17.27 -12.47
CA LYS A 50 -10.53 -18.31 -13.02
C LYS A 50 -9.25 -18.46 -12.19
N LYS A 51 -8.55 -17.35 -11.91
CA LYS A 51 -7.33 -17.33 -11.08
C LYS A 51 -7.58 -17.93 -9.69
N TRP A 52 -8.71 -17.57 -9.05
CA TRP A 52 -9.08 -18.13 -7.75
C TRP A 52 -9.36 -19.64 -7.80
N ARG A 53 -10.07 -20.13 -8.83
CA ARG A 53 -10.31 -21.57 -9.00
C ARG A 53 -9.01 -22.33 -9.25
N GLU A 54 -8.11 -21.81 -10.08
CA GLU A 54 -6.79 -22.43 -10.27
C GLU A 54 -6.00 -22.48 -8.95
N TRP A 55 -5.96 -21.38 -8.21
CA TRP A 55 -5.32 -21.35 -6.90
C TRP A 55 -5.88 -22.40 -5.93
N ARG A 56 -7.21 -22.53 -5.85
CA ARG A 56 -7.88 -23.47 -4.94
C ARG A 56 -7.79 -24.92 -5.41
N ASP A 57 -8.12 -25.17 -6.67
CA ASP A 57 -8.40 -26.51 -7.21
C ASP A 57 -7.15 -27.19 -7.77
N THR A 58 -6.15 -26.42 -8.24
CA THR A 58 -4.94 -26.98 -8.88
C THR A 58 -3.66 -26.66 -8.13
N LYS A 59 -3.61 -25.58 -7.35
CA LYS A 59 -2.41 -25.17 -6.59
C LYS A 59 -2.47 -25.46 -5.09
N ASN A 60 -3.45 -26.24 -4.61
CA ASN A 60 -3.62 -26.54 -3.18
C ASN A 60 -3.55 -25.28 -2.30
N CYS A 61 -4.21 -24.21 -2.74
CA CYS A 61 -4.22 -22.92 -2.08
C CYS A 61 -2.83 -22.28 -1.89
N GLN A 62 -1.91 -22.45 -2.85
CA GLN A 62 -0.60 -21.80 -2.84
C GLN A 62 -0.48 -20.64 -3.85
N PRO A 63 0.16 -19.52 -3.47
CA PRO A 63 0.69 -19.23 -2.13
C PRO A 63 -0.45 -18.90 -1.13
N ASN A 64 -0.18 -19.05 0.17
CA ASN A 64 -1.04 -18.55 1.24
C ASN A 64 -0.23 -17.99 2.42
N TYR A 65 -0.96 -17.45 3.40
CA TYR A 65 -0.41 -16.70 4.54
C TYR A 65 -0.59 -17.44 5.88
N TRP A 66 -1.04 -18.69 5.86
CA TRP A 66 -1.17 -19.49 7.08
C TRP A 66 0.20 -19.99 7.53
N ARG A 67 0.45 -19.93 8.83
CA ARG A 67 1.67 -20.44 9.48
C ARG A 67 1.31 -20.97 10.86
N ASN A 68 2.13 -21.87 11.39
CA ASN A 68 1.92 -22.46 12.72
C ASN A 68 0.54 -23.12 12.88
N VAL A 69 0.07 -23.81 11.85
CA VAL A 69 -1.23 -24.51 11.85
C VAL A 69 -1.13 -25.93 11.29
N PHE A 70 -2.10 -26.78 11.64
CA PHE A 70 -2.31 -28.12 11.12
C PHE A 70 -3.70 -28.21 10.47
N PRO A 71 -3.88 -28.97 9.37
CA PRO A 71 -2.85 -29.63 8.56
C PRO A 71 -1.88 -28.62 7.91
N ASP A 72 -0.71 -29.08 7.48
CA ASP A 72 0.33 -28.23 6.90
C ASP A 72 -0.24 -27.36 5.76
N PRO A 73 -0.21 -26.02 5.89
CA PRO A 73 -0.81 -25.11 4.91
C PRO A 73 -0.15 -25.17 3.53
N LYS A 74 1.03 -25.79 3.36
CA LYS A 74 1.64 -26.02 2.04
C LYS A 74 0.96 -27.15 1.26
N SER A 75 0.24 -28.03 1.95
CA SER A 75 -0.34 -29.26 1.39
C SER A 75 -1.87 -29.35 1.51
N SER A 76 -2.49 -28.48 2.31
CA SER A 76 -3.92 -28.46 2.56
C SER A 76 -4.46 -27.05 2.52
N CYS A 77 -5.75 -26.91 2.13
CA CYS A 77 -6.52 -25.67 2.16
C CYS A 77 -7.31 -25.47 3.48
N GLY A 78 -7.01 -26.28 4.51
CA GLY A 78 -7.72 -26.27 5.79
C GLY A 78 -8.98 -27.16 5.81
N PRO A 79 -9.87 -27.00 6.81
CA PRO A 79 -9.78 -26.04 7.91
C PRO A 79 -8.52 -26.25 8.75
N TYR A 80 -8.02 -25.16 9.35
CA TYR A 80 -6.76 -25.15 10.09
C TYR A 80 -7.01 -25.04 11.60
N GLU A 81 -6.20 -25.74 12.37
CA GLU A 81 -6.11 -25.65 13.83
C GLU A 81 -4.69 -25.20 14.24
N PRO A 82 -4.55 -24.43 15.32
CA PRO A 82 -3.24 -23.95 15.77
C PRO A 82 -2.35 -25.10 16.21
N LEU A 83 -1.06 -25.04 15.87
CA LEU A 83 -0.08 -25.98 16.42
C LEU A 83 0.18 -25.68 17.92
N PRO A 84 0.49 -26.71 18.73
CA PRO A 84 0.77 -26.53 20.16
C PRO A 84 2.02 -25.68 20.45
N SER A 85 2.96 -25.63 19.52
CA SER A 85 4.21 -24.87 19.62
C SER A 85 4.26 -23.79 18.57
N TRP A 86 4.67 -22.59 18.98
CA TRP A 86 4.93 -21.48 18.07
C TRP A 86 6.36 -21.57 17.51
N ASP A 87 6.47 -21.68 16.19
CA ASP A 87 7.73 -21.47 15.48
C ASP A 87 7.78 -20.02 14.97
N ALA A 88 8.77 -19.26 15.45
CA ALA A 88 8.96 -17.86 15.08
C ALA A 88 9.57 -17.68 13.68
N ASP A 89 10.14 -18.74 13.12
CA ASP A 89 10.76 -18.77 11.80
C ASP A 89 9.85 -19.41 10.75
N ALA A 90 8.72 -20.00 11.15
CA ALA A 90 7.70 -20.51 10.24
C ALA A 90 7.22 -19.42 9.25
N ASN A 91 7.54 -19.61 7.97
CA ASN A 91 7.23 -18.74 6.84
C ASN A 91 7.92 -17.37 6.82
N ARG A 92 9.18 -17.25 7.24
CA ARG A 92 10.01 -16.08 6.85
C ARG A 92 10.32 -15.99 5.36
N ASP A 93 10.13 -17.09 4.62
CA ASP A 93 10.57 -17.23 3.22
C ASP A 93 9.42 -17.22 2.19
N VAL A 94 8.17 -16.94 2.58
CA VAL A 94 7.11 -16.71 1.57
C VAL A 94 7.30 -15.29 1.06
N GLU A 95 8.21 -15.12 0.10
CA GLU A 95 8.35 -13.90 -0.69
C GLU A 95 7.02 -13.64 -1.39
N THR A 96 6.22 -12.76 -0.79
CA THR A 96 4.97 -12.33 -1.41
C THR A 96 5.33 -11.28 -2.44
N GLU A 97 5.53 -11.70 -3.68
CA GLU A 97 5.92 -10.81 -4.76
C GLU A 97 4.88 -9.70 -4.96
N ILE A 98 5.26 -8.44 -4.78
CA ILE A 98 4.36 -7.29 -4.95
C ILE A 98 4.51 -6.73 -6.36
N GLY A 99 3.58 -7.14 -7.25
CA GLY A 99 3.57 -6.72 -8.65
C GLY A 99 2.17 -6.60 -9.24
N PRO A 100 2.06 -6.30 -10.55
CA PRO A 100 0.76 -6.15 -11.23
C PRO A 100 -0.08 -7.44 -11.17
N ASP A 101 0.61 -8.56 -10.95
CA ASP A 101 0.01 -9.87 -10.75
C ASP A 101 -0.27 -10.25 -9.29
N ASN A 102 -0.14 -9.35 -8.33
CA ASN A 102 -0.46 -9.67 -6.94
C ASN A 102 -0.96 -8.50 -6.08
N HIS A 103 -0.75 -7.26 -6.53
CA HIS A 103 -1.06 -6.07 -5.75
C HIS A 103 -1.59 -4.95 -6.66
N ASP A 104 -2.79 -4.47 -6.35
CA ASP A 104 -3.43 -3.38 -7.08
C ASP A 104 -3.80 -2.28 -6.10
N THR A 105 -2.82 -1.42 -5.81
CA THR A 105 -2.96 -0.27 -4.92
C THR A 105 -2.69 1.00 -5.68
N ILE A 106 -3.64 1.93 -5.62
CA ILE A 106 -3.48 3.29 -6.08
C ILE A 106 -3.49 4.23 -4.88
N THR A 107 -2.52 5.14 -4.85
CA THR A 107 -2.45 6.23 -3.88
C THR A 107 -2.28 7.55 -4.61
N MET A 108 -2.77 8.63 -4.01
CA MET A 108 -2.74 9.94 -4.65
C MET A 108 -2.62 11.04 -3.59
N VAL A 109 -1.84 12.06 -3.94
CA VAL A 109 -1.80 13.36 -3.27
C VAL A 109 -2.34 14.39 -4.26
N ALA A 110 -3.17 15.31 -3.80
CA ALA A 110 -3.61 16.47 -4.56
C ALA A 110 -3.50 17.73 -3.70
N ILE A 111 -3.02 18.82 -4.29
CA ILE A 111 -3.05 20.16 -3.70
C ILE A 111 -4.05 20.96 -4.53
N ASP A 112 -5.11 21.48 -3.90
CA ASP A 112 -6.13 22.26 -4.59
C ASP A 112 -5.76 23.74 -4.74
N GLU A 113 -6.59 24.52 -5.44
CA GLU A 113 -6.37 25.94 -5.70
C GLU A 113 -6.37 26.80 -4.42
N GLU A 114 -6.97 26.30 -3.33
CA GLU A 114 -6.98 26.92 -2.01
C GLU A 114 -5.77 26.48 -1.15
N SER A 115 -4.84 25.72 -1.74
CA SER A 115 -3.67 25.13 -1.06
C SER A 115 -4.02 24.10 0.02
N ASN A 116 -5.22 23.52 -0.01
CA ASN A 116 -5.52 22.37 0.83
C ASN A 116 -4.94 21.10 0.21
N ILE A 117 -4.44 20.22 1.06
CA ILE A 117 -3.77 18.98 0.68
C ILE A 117 -4.69 17.81 0.98
N HIS A 118 -4.94 16.99 -0.04
CA HIS A 118 -5.82 15.84 0.01
C HIS A 118 -5.05 14.58 -0.32
N VAL A 119 -5.37 13.49 0.37
CA VAL A 119 -4.83 12.17 0.07
C VAL A 119 -5.93 11.14 -0.03
N GLY A 120 -5.69 10.11 -0.85
CA GLY A 120 -6.59 8.97 -0.96
C GLY A 120 -5.82 7.72 -1.36
N THR A 121 -6.21 6.60 -0.77
CA THR A 121 -5.68 5.27 -1.12
C THR A 121 -6.82 4.29 -1.32
N SER A 122 -6.74 3.47 -2.36
CA SER A 122 -7.66 2.36 -2.60
C SER A 122 -6.90 1.13 -3.06
N THR A 123 -7.33 -0.04 -2.59
CA THR A 123 -6.71 -1.32 -2.93
C THR A 123 -7.70 -2.47 -2.81
N ASN A 124 -7.45 -3.55 -3.54
CA ASN A 124 -8.05 -4.87 -3.29
C ASN A 124 -7.18 -5.74 -2.36
N GLY A 125 -6.02 -5.22 -1.94
CA GLY A 125 -5.03 -5.93 -1.13
C GLY A 125 -4.20 -6.92 -1.94
N LEU A 126 -3.45 -7.76 -1.21
CA LEU A 126 -2.70 -8.87 -1.79
C LEU A 126 -3.66 -10.00 -2.18
N ARG A 127 -3.34 -10.75 -3.25
CA ARG A 127 -4.15 -11.90 -3.65
C ARG A 127 -4.07 -13.01 -2.61
N TYR A 128 -5.15 -13.79 -2.52
CA TYR A 128 -5.28 -14.99 -1.69
C TYR A 128 -5.07 -14.76 -0.18
N THR A 129 -5.27 -13.53 0.27
CA THR A 129 -5.20 -13.18 1.69
C THR A 129 -6.23 -13.95 2.51
N ILE A 130 -5.92 -14.15 3.79
CA ILE A 130 -6.88 -14.72 4.74
C ILE A 130 -8.10 -13.80 4.80
N PRO A 131 -9.35 -14.34 4.72
CA PRO A 131 -10.55 -13.52 4.79
C PRO A 131 -10.55 -12.59 6.01
N GLY A 132 -10.73 -11.30 5.76
CA GLY A 132 -10.69 -10.27 6.79
C GLY A 132 -9.35 -9.58 6.98
N ARG A 133 -8.28 -10.00 6.29
CA ARG A 133 -6.99 -9.27 6.26
C ARG A 133 -7.20 -7.82 5.85
N VAL A 134 -6.58 -6.91 6.59
CA VAL A 134 -6.53 -5.47 6.30
C VAL A 134 -5.07 -5.08 6.13
N GLY A 135 -4.76 -4.37 5.05
CA GLY A 135 -3.42 -3.81 4.79
C GLY A 135 -3.28 -2.38 5.32
N ASP A 136 -2.26 -1.67 4.84
CA ASP A 136 -1.98 -0.26 5.18
C ASP A 136 -2.97 0.73 4.57
N ALA A 137 -3.55 0.42 3.41
CA ALA A 137 -4.40 1.29 2.61
C ALA A 137 -5.51 2.07 3.37
N PRO A 138 -6.32 1.46 4.25
CA PRO A 138 -7.34 2.20 4.99
C PRO A 138 -6.84 2.84 6.28
N ILE A 139 -5.55 2.70 6.63
CA ILE A 139 -5.00 3.15 7.91
C ILE A 139 -4.31 4.53 7.72
N PRO A 140 -4.87 5.62 8.28
CA PRO A 140 -4.23 6.93 8.23
C PRO A 140 -2.83 6.88 8.83
N GLY A 141 -1.86 7.47 8.15
CA GLY A 141 -0.46 7.45 8.56
C GLY A 141 0.32 6.23 8.08
N ALA A 142 -0.36 5.14 7.70
CA ALA A 142 0.29 4.03 7.03
C ALA A 142 0.42 4.32 5.52
N SER A 143 -0.66 4.15 4.75
CA SER A 143 -0.59 4.34 3.30
C SER A 143 -0.64 5.80 2.87
N SER A 144 -1.29 6.66 3.66
CA SER A 144 -1.55 8.04 3.28
C SER A 144 -1.74 8.92 4.51
N TYR A 145 -1.17 10.12 4.45
CA TYR A 145 -1.30 11.14 5.47
C TYR A 145 -1.12 12.52 4.86
N ALA A 146 -1.94 13.48 5.27
CA ALA A 146 -1.87 14.87 4.82
C ALA A 146 -2.01 15.82 6.01
N ASP A 147 -1.26 16.91 5.95
CA ASP A 147 -1.34 18.03 6.86
C ASP A 147 -1.12 19.32 6.05
N ASN A 148 -2.13 20.19 6.01
CA ASN A 148 -2.08 21.44 5.24
C ASN A 148 -0.95 22.39 5.68
N GLU A 149 -0.45 22.28 6.91
CA GLU A 149 0.66 23.12 7.40
C GLU A 149 2.02 22.61 6.93
N VAL A 150 2.11 21.36 6.48
CA VAL A 150 3.38 20.68 6.19
C VAL A 150 3.45 20.15 4.76
N GLY A 151 2.53 19.27 4.39
CA GLY A 151 2.64 18.42 3.21
C GLY A 151 1.83 17.13 3.34
N ALA A 152 2.06 16.20 2.43
CA ALA A 152 1.47 14.87 2.44
C ALA A 152 2.49 13.82 2.04
N ALA A 153 2.20 12.57 2.41
CA ALA A 153 2.91 11.42 1.90
C ALA A 153 1.95 10.27 1.62
N VAL A 154 2.28 9.47 0.62
CA VAL A 154 1.56 8.26 0.25
C VAL A 154 2.51 7.11 -0.03
N THR A 155 2.06 5.88 0.22
CA THR A 155 2.87 4.67 0.08
C THR A 155 2.14 3.53 -0.60
N SER A 156 2.90 2.67 -1.28
CA SER A 156 2.42 1.41 -1.84
C SER A 156 3.49 0.34 -1.64
N GLY A 157 3.10 -0.90 -1.37
CA GLY A 157 4.05 -1.97 -1.07
C GLY A 157 3.44 -3.02 -0.15
N ASP A 158 4.28 -3.63 0.69
CA ASP A 158 3.84 -4.65 1.64
C ASP A 158 3.04 -4.00 2.77
N GLY A 159 1.71 -4.06 2.65
CA GLY A 159 0.82 -3.45 3.63
C GLY A 159 0.99 -3.94 5.07
N ASP A 160 1.44 -5.18 5.28
CA ASP A 160 1.69 -5.71 6.63
C ASP A 160 3.00 -5.16 7.23
N ILE A 161 3.99 -4.85 6.39
CA ILE A 161 5.18 -4.10 6.80
C ILE A 161 4.85 -2.61 6.97
N LEU A 162 4.26 -1.96 5.97
CA LEU A 162 4.01 -0.52 5.97
C LEU A 162 3.19 -0.10 7.20
N MET A 163 2.13 -0.82 7.56
CA MET A 163 1.32 -0.48 8.74
C MET A 163 2.08 -0.52 10.08
N ARG A 164 3.17 -1.30 10.18
CA ARG A 164 3.98 -1.40 11.40
C ARG A 164 4.87 -0.17 11.61
N PHE A 165 5.14 0.59 10.55
CA PHE A 165 6.08 1.71 10.57
C PHE A 165 5.42 3.08 10.36
N LEU A 166 4.13 3.12 9.97
CA LEU A 166 3.39 4.34 9.66
C LEU A 166 4.19 5.31 8.76
N PRO A 167 4.63 4.84 7.58
CA PRO A 167 5.60 5.55 6.75
C PRO A 167 5.10 6.89 6.22
N ALA A 168 3.80 7.00 5.88
CA ALA A 168 3.24 8.27 5.42
C ALA A 168 3.26 9.33 6.53
N LEU A 169 2.83 8.96 7.75
CA LEU A 169 2.93 9.86 8.91
C LEU A 169 4.39 10.23 9.17
N LEU A 170 5.30 9.25 9.18
CA LEU A 170 6.71 9.49 9.44
C LEU A 170 7.36 10.44 8.41
N ALA A 171 7.00 10.34 7.14
CA ALA A 171 7.47 11.28 6.11
C ALA A 171 6.96 12.71 6.38
N VAL A 172 5.68 12.87 6.72
CA VAL A 172 5.11 14.18 7.05
C VAL A 172 5.75 14.75 8.32
N GLU A 173 5.94 13.96 9.37
CA GLU A 173 6.65 14.39 10.59
C GLU A 173 8.11 14.78 10.31
N ALA A 174 8.79 14.05 9.43
CA ALA A 174 10.14 14.38 9.01
C ALA A 174 10.17 15.75 8.30
N MET A 175 9.22 16.01 7.39
CA MET A 175 9.08 17.31 6.73
C MET A 175 8.75 18.41 7.74
N ARG A 176 7.87 18.14 8.72
CA ARG A 176 7.56 19.09 9.81
C ARG A 176 8.81 19.45 10.62
N ALA A 177 9.73 18.51 10.80
CA ALA A 177 11.02 18.73 11.44
C ALA A 177 12.05 19.45 10.56
N GLY A 178 11.66 19.97 9.39
CA GLY A 178 12.49 20.76 8.49
C GLY A 178 13.23 19.95 7.42
N LYS A 179 12.91 18.66 7.26
CA LYS A 179 13.49 17.85 6.17
C LYS A 179 12.81 18.17 4.84
N THR A 180 13.59 18.10 3.77
CA THR A 180 13.03 18.09 2.40
C THR A 180 12.23 16.81 2.13
N PRO A 181 11.32 16.80 1.15
CA PRO A 181 10.64 15.57 0.72
C PRO A 181 11.60 14.42 0.42
N ALA A 182 12.76 14.71 -0.21
CA ALA A 182 13.78 13.72 -0.54
C ALA A 182 14.39 13.07 0.72
N GLU A 183 14.79 13.88 1.70
CA GLU A 183 15.29 13.37 2.97
C GLU A 183 14.22 12.59 3.75
N ALA A 184 12.95 13.00 3.65
CA ALA A 184 11.85 12.35 4.33
C ALA A 184 11.60 10.93 3.80
N VAL A 185 11.51 10.75 2.47
CA VAL A 185 11.32 9.41 1.88
C VAL A 185 12.50 8.47 2.14
N GLU A 186 13.73 8.99 2.14
CA GLU A 186 14.92 8.21 2.49
C GLU A 186 14.91 7.76 3.96
N LEU A 187 14.58 8.68 4.88
CA LEU A 187 14.49 8.39 6.31
C LEU A 187 13.49 7.27 6.60
N VAL A 188 12.34 7.30 5.93
CA VAL A 188 11.28 6.28 6.06
C VAL A 188 11.81 4.91 5.67
N LEU A 189 12.36 4.77 4.45
CA LEU A 189 12.84 3.48 3.95
C LEU A 189 14.01 2.95 4.79
N GLU A 190 14.92 3.82 5.24
CA GLU A 190 16.01 3.44 6.13
C GLU A 190 15.53 2.94 7.49
N ARG A 191 14.45 3.52 8.04
CA ARG A 191 13.86 3.06 9.31
C ARG A 191 13.30 1.65 9.18
N ILE A 192 12.62 1.34 8.08
CA ILE A 192 12.08 0.01 7.81
C ILE A 192 13.24 -0.97 7.61
N ARG A 193 14.23 -0.62 6.78
CA ARG A 193 15.42 -1.44 6.48
C ARG A 193 16.21 -1.85 7.73
N LYS A 194 16.30 -0.98 8.73
CA LYS A 194 16.99 -1.30 10.00
C LYS A 194 16.30 -2.39 10.82
N ARG A 195 15.05 -2.73 10.51
CA ARG A 195 14.21 -3.66 11.29
C ARG A 195 13.70 -4.85 10.48
N VAL A 196 13.64 -4.70 9.16
CA VAL A 196 13.10 -5.70 8.22
C VAL A 196 14.15 -5.91 7.14
N GLY A 197 14.60 -7.16 6.97
CA GLY A 197 15.69 -7.49 6.05
C GLY A 197 15.32 -7.26 4.57
N SER A 198 14.15 -7.76 4.18
CA SER A 198 13.58 -7.70 2.84
C SER A 198 12.16 -7.12 2.91
N PHE A 199 11.85 -6.15 2.04
CA PHE A 199 10.51 -5.57 1.94
C PHE A 199 10.33 -4.77 0.65
N ASP A 200 9.09 -4.74 0.19
CA ASP A 200 8.63 -3.95 -0.95
C ASP A 200 7.94 -2.68 -0.46
N ALA A 201 8.43 -1.52 -0.89
CA ALA A 201 7.83 -0.23 -0.58
C ALA A 201 8.19 0.83 -1.60
N ALA A 202 7.23 1.70 -1.91
CA ALA A 202 7.41 2.98 -2.55
C ALA A 202 6.77 4.06 -1.68
N VAL A 203 7.45 5.20 -1.56
CA VAL A 203 7.00 6.37 -0.79
C VAL A 203 7.09 7.58 -1.70
N ILE A 204 6.00 8.32 -1.79
CA ILE A 204 5.95 9.65 -2.40
C ILE A 204 5.69 10.63 -1.26
N ALA A 205 6.52 11.67 -1.13
CA ALA A 205 6.28 12.79 -0.24
C ALA A 205 6.15 14.07 -1.06
N VAL A 206 5.23 14.94 -0.66
CA VAL A 206 4.98 16.25 -1.29
C VAL A 206 4.87 17.27 -0.16
N ASP A 207 5.65 18.35 -0.21
CA ASP A 207 5.49 19.46 0.73
C ASP A 207 4.30 20.36 0.32
N ARG A 208 3.90 21.29 1.20
CA ARG A 208 2.79 22.22 0.94
C ARG A 208 3.03 23.17 -0.25
N LEU A 209 4.26 23.30 -0.73
CA LEU A 209 4.62 24.13 -1.89
C LEU A 209 4.59 23.32 -3.19
N GLY A 210 4.30 22.03 -3.12
CA GLY A 210 4.28 21.13 -4.27
C GLY A 210 5.65 20.55 -4.64
N THR A 211 6.71 20.79 -3.85
CA THR A 211 7.97 20.06 -4.01
C THR A 211 7.72 18.61 -3.63
N TYR A 212 8.18 17.66 -4.44
CA TYR A 212 7.96 16.25 -4.17
C TYR A 212 9.24 15.45 -4.32
N ALA A 213 9.23 14.26 -3.72
CA ALA A 213 10.24 13.24 -3.96
C ALA A 213 9.62 11.85 -3.91
N VAL A 214 10.23 10.92 -4.64
CA VAL A 214 9.81 9.53 -4.69
C VAL A 214 11.01 8.64 -4.41
N SER A 215 10.81 7.63 -3.57
CA SER A 215 11.82 6.59 -3.35
C SER A 215 11.16 5.23 -3.19
N CYS A 216 11.84 4.17 -3.62
CA CYS A 216 11.35 2.80 -3.51
C CYS A 216 12.45 1.77 -3.24
N ARG A 217 12.04 0.62 -2.70
CA ARG A 217 12.87 -0.53 -2.36
C ARG A 217 12.12 -1.84 -2.63
N GLY A 218 12.86 -2.88 -3.01
CA GLY A 218 12.37 -4.26 -3.06
C GLY A 218 11.61 -4.68 -4.31
N LEU A 219 10.87 -3.78 -4.98
CA LEU A 219 9.87 -4.07 -6.05
C LEU A 219 10.39 -4.86 -7.27
N LYS A 220 10.72 -6.14 -7.09
CA LYS A 220 11.40 -7.04 -8.05
C LYS A 220 10.58 -7.26 -9.33
N SER A 221 9.25 -7.33 -9.21
CA SER A 221 8.32 -7.64 -10.30
C SER A 221 8.21 -6.59 -11.41
N TYR A 222 8.79 -5.40 -11.22
CA TYR A 222 8.79 -4.30 -12.20
C TYR A 222 10.18 -4.02 -12.78
N GLU A 223 11.03 -5.03 -12.95
CA GLU A 223 12.47 -4.81 -13.24
C GLU A 223 13.10 -3.85 -12.22
N SER A 224 12.61 -3.89 -10.97
CA SER A 224 13.00 -2.95 -9.93
C SER A 224 12.65 -1.49 -10.24
N ARG A 225 11.49 -1.22 -10.85
CA ARG A 225 11.07 0.14 -11.22
C ARG A 225 9.72 0.50 -10.62
N PHE A 226 9.60 1.71 -10.11
CA PHE A 226 8.32 2.25 -9.65
C PHE A 226 7.87 3.37 -10.57
N SER A 227 6.65 3.24 -11.12
CA SER A 227 6.04 4.27 -11.97
C SER A 227 5.04 5.09 -11.18
N TYR A 228 5.03 6.40 -11.44
CA TYR A 228 4.06 7.33 -10.87
C TYR A 228 3.70 8.40 -11.91
N MET A 229 2.63 9.14 -11.64
CA MET A 229 2.16 10.21 -12.51
C MET A 229 2.15 11.53 -11.76
N ILE A 230 2.50 12.60 -12.47
CA ILE A 230 2.43 13.97 -11.97
C ILE A 230 1.64 14.79 -12.96
N SER A 231 0.75 15.63 -12.43
CA SER A 231 0.00 16.61 -13.19
C SER A 231 0.00 17.91 -12.40
N SER A 232 0.15 19.04 -13.08
CA SER A 232 0.05 20.35 -12.46
C SER A 232 -0.83 21.26 -13.31
N PRO A 233 -1.99 21.72 -12.79
CA PRO A 233 -2.84 22.65 -13.51
C PRO A 233 -2.19 24.03 -13.67
N ALA A 234 -1.17 24.37 -12.87
CA ALA A 234 -0.39 25.61 -13.00
C ALA A 234 0.46 25.65 -14.29
N HIS A 235 0.64 24.50 -14.95
CA HIS A 235 1.36 24.36 -16.20
C HIS A 235 0.50 23.60 -17.22
N PRO A 236 -0.58 24.21 -17.75
CA PRO A 236 -1.53 23.54 -18.64
C PRO A 236 -0.89 23.07 -19.96
N ASP A 237 0.24 23.67 -20.35
CA ASP A 237 1.05 23.26 -21.51
C ASP A 237 1.95 22.04 -21.22
N HIS A 238 2.08 21.64 -19.95
CA HIS A 238 2.78 20.44 -19.52
C HIS A 238 1.76 19.32 -19.24
N PRO A 239 1.57 18.36 -20.16
CA PRO A 239 0.62 17.28 -19.95
C PRO A 239 1.03 16.43 -18.76
N THR A 240 0.05 15.72 -18.17
CA THR A 240 0.30 14.69 -17.16
C THR A 240 1.44 13.79 -17.60
N ARG A 241 2.50 13.73 -16.80
CA ARG A 241 3.71 12.99 -17.10
C ARG A 241 3.77 11.71 -16.29
N LYS A 242 4.14 10.62 -16.95
CA LYS A 242 4.50 9.37 -16.29
C LYS A 242 6.00 9.37 -16.07
N GLU A 243 6.41 9.24 -14.82
CA GLU A 243 7.81 9.10 -14.43
C GLU A 243 8.06 7.71 -13.88
N THR A 244 9.34 7.33 -13.86
CA THR A 244 9.75 6.01 -13.36
C THR A 244 11.13 6.09 -12.71
N ILE A 245 11.21 5.66 -11.47
CA ILE A 245 12.47 5.52 -10.73
C ILE A 245 12.89 4.06 -10.62
N VAL A 246 14.18 3.83 -10.36
CA VAL A 246 14.71 2.50 -10.05
C VAL A 246 14.71 2.33 -8.53
N CYS A 247 14.12 1.23 -8.06
CA CYS A 247 14.05 0.86 -6.66
C CYS A 247 15.36 0.25 -6.20
N THR A 248 15.82 0.71 -5.05
CA THR A 248 17.03 0.18 -4.42
C THR A 248 16.85 -1.30 -4.12
N GLN A 249 17.85 -2.09 -4.49
CA GLN A 249 17.85 -3.54 -4.28
C GLN A 249 18.26 -3.92 -2.86
N GLU A 250 18.00 -5.18 -2.54
CA GLU A 250 18.44 -5.80 -1.30
C GLU A 250 19.95 -6.05 -1.34
N VAL A 251 20.65 -5.26 -0.53
CA VAL A 251 22.07 -5.39 -0.17
C VAL A 251 23.05 -5.07 -1.30
N GLU A 252 23.66 -3.88 -1.22
CA GLU A 252 25.08 -3.75 -1.52
C GLU A 252 25.81 -3.56 -0.20
N ASN A 253 26.52 -4.61 0.22
CA ASN A 253 27.49 -4.56 1.30
C ASN A 253 28.80 -4.04 0.70
N THR A 254 28.79 -2.82 0.18
CA THR A 254 29.94 -2.21 -0.47
C THR A 254 30.05 -0.73 -0.10
N ASN A 255 31.19 -0.39 0.50
CA ASN A 255 31.69 0.97 0.65
C ASN A 255 31.97 1.57 -0.74
N SER A 256 30.93 1.95 -1.48
CA SER A 256 31.08 2.77 -2.66
C SER A 256 29.97 3.80 -2.75
N GLU A 257 30.39 5.07 -2.76
CA GLU A 257 29.58 6.22 -3.17
C GLU A 257 29.02 5.97 -4.56
N ILE A 258 27.79 5.44 -4.65
CA ILE A 258 27.06 5.36 -5.91
C ILE A 258 26.00 6.47 -5.91
N TYR A 259 26.20 7.39 -6.86
CA TYR A 259 25.32 8.52 -7.19
C TYR A 259 23.83 8.16 -7.08
N ARG A 260 23.21 8.58 -5.97
CA ARG A 260 21.74 8.57 -5.81
C ARG A 260 21.16 9.68 -6.67
N LYS A 261 20.47 9.30 -7.75
CA LYS A 261 19.75 10.25 -8.60
C LYS A 261 18.43 10.59 -7.93
N VAL A 262 18.45 11.60 -7.05
CA VAL A 262 17.22 12.29 -6.61
C VAL A 262 16.71 13.06 -7.81
N VAL A 263 15.47 12.77 -8.23
CA VAL A 263 14.78 13.57 -9.23
C VAL A 263 14.10 14.72 -8.47
N TRP A 264 14.53 15.94 -8.79
CA TRP A 264 13.92 17.20 -8.34
C TRP A 264 12.82 17.62 -9.30
#